data_AF-A0A7X0L2I9-F1
#
_entry.id   AF-A0A7X0L2I9-F1
#
_cell.length_a   1.000
_cell.length_b   1.000
_cell.length_c   1.000
_cell.angle_alpha   90.00
_cell.angle_beta   90.00
_cell.angle_gamma   90.00
#
_symmetry.space_group_name_H-M   'P 1'
#
loop_
_entity.id
_entity.type
_entity.pdbx_description
1 polymer ?
#
loop_
_entity_poly.entity_id
_entity_poly.type
_entity_poly.pdbx_seq_one_letter_code
_entity_poly.pdbx_strand_id
1 'polypeptide(L)'
;MSARMGDPGKSVYLHVGAPTAEAAFLHRALWSNRRRLGDAGVCYPVTGPQEHFGAVMDLREMSWGGHRDPAWDGAWDRVVRRVHDWDGPAVVFSQPLLGGATEQQVKRAVSALEPAEVHVVFATRDLGWQLILDWQEQIRHAHTITFERFVDDLVELGIDAPEPYGEMFWGLHDPVRVLRAWGSAVPRERVHVLTLPPPGGRAAMWERLRTLVGVPDGVCDLGGLPGDEPLSAVEAELLRRLNERLGPALGGDYERMVQEHFLGHGASEGGVSKGAVSGAGVSGGGAGSGGPARTAGGTAGADRTRMGLPARHAAWAARRTRELAESLRASGYDVAGDLDELTTSRAPEAAMLPGDVPEELVATASIGVVAHLLEELSLARERVGLAHLHSEMEGVRENLERLMETAASPSPALQRAARRATGRRNP
;
A
#
# COMPACT_ATOMS: atom_id res chain seq x y z
N MET A 1 -47.27 16.38 -18.23
CA MET A 1 -46.38 15.22 -18.41
C MET A 1 -45.03 15.59 -17.82
N SER A 2 -44.82 15.28 -16.54
CA SER A 2 -43.54 15.51 -15.87
C SER A 2 -42.60 14.41 -16.30
N ALA A 3 -41.50 14.75 -16.96
CA ALA A 3 -40.43 13.82 -17.24
C ALA A 3 -39.94 13.24 -15.91
N ARG A 4 -40.00 11.90 -15.77
CA ARG A 4 -39.22 11.22 -14.75
C ARG A 4 -37.77 11.53 -15.06
N MET A 5 -37.13 12.38 -14.26
CA MET A 5 -35.68 12.34 -14.09
C MET A 5 -35.38 10.88 -13.74
N GLY A 6 -34.75 10.16 -14.66
CA GLY A 6 -34.31 8.79 -14.41
C GLY A 6 -33.43 8.83 -13.16
N ASP A 7 -33.65 7.87 -12.27
CA ASP A 7 -32.74 7.63 -11.17
C ASP A 7 -31.34 7.50 -11.78
N PRO A 8 -30.37 8.39 -11.46
CA PRO A 8 -29.05 8.28 -12.04
C PRO A 8 -28.51 6.91 -11.64
N GLY A 9 -28.25 6.05 -12.62
CA GLY A 9 -27.76 4.70 -12.39
C GLY A 9 -26.47 4.73 -11.57
N LYS A 10 -26.20 3.66 -10.82
CA LYS A 10 -24.98 3.49 -10.03
C LYS A 10 -23.73 3.73 -10.89
N SER A 11 -22.81 4.56 -10.42
CA SER A 11 -21.50 4.78 -11.06
C SER A 11 -20.41 3.95 -10.41
N VAL A 12 -19.54 3.33 -11.21
CA VAL A 12 -18.38 2.56 -10.76
C VAL A 12 -17.11 3.22 -11.28
N TYR A 13 -16.30 3.77 -10.38
CA TYR A 13 -15.02 4.40 -10.69
C TYR A 13 -13.89 3.38 -10.53
N LEU A 14 -13.29 2.99 -11.64
CA LEU A 14 -12.11 2.14 -11.68
C LEU A 14 -10.86 3.02 -11.80
N HIS A 15 -10.06 3.10 -10.74
CA HIS A 15 -8.73 3.72 -10.80
C HIS A 15 -7.72 2.71 -11.33
N VAL A 16 -7.32 2.90 -12.59
CA VAL A 16 -6.59 1.91 -13.40
C VAL A 16 -5.11 2.22 -13.56
N GLY A 17 -4.62 3.32 -13.01
CA GLY A 17 -3.21 3.68 -13.14
C GLY A 17 -2.96 5.14 -12.83
N ALA A 18 -1.71 5.59 -12.90
CA ALA A 18 -0.52 4.75 -13.05
C ALA A 18 -0.12 4.09 -11.72
N PRO A 19 0.64 2.98 -11.74
CA PRO A 19 1.41 2.58 -10.57
C PRO A 19 2.30 3.74 -10.10
N THR A 20 2.66 3.75 -8.81
CA THR A 20 3.48 4.80 -8.16
C THR A 20 2.94 6.25 -8.24
N ALA A 21 1.75 6.46 -8.83
CA ALA A 21 1.00 7.71 -8.77
C ALA A 21 0.06 7.74 -7.55
N GLU A 22 0.62 7.64 -6.32
CA GLU A 22 -0.13 7.71 -5.04
C GLU A 22 -1.17 6.60 -4.83
N ALA A 23 -1.06 5.48 -5.57
CA ALA A 23 -2.02 4.39 -5.49
C ALA A 23 -2.02 3.65 -4.15
N ALA A 24 -0.85 3.49 -3.51
CA ALA A 24 -0.73 2.87 -2.19
C ALA A 24 -1.41 3.74 -1.12
N PHE A 25 -1.13 5.05 -1.12
CA PHE A 25 -1.87 6.03 -0.32
C PHE A 25 -3.38 5.93 -0.56
N LEU A 26 -3.83 5.94 -1.83
CA LEU A 26 -5.24 5.91 -2.15
C LEU A 26 -5.93 4.64 -1.64
N HIS A 27 -5.28 3.48 -1.79
CA HIS A 27 -5.79 2.24 -1.22
C HIS A 27 -5.96 2.34 0.31
N ARG A 28 -4.94 2.83 1.03
CA ARG A 28 -5.01 3.01 2.50
C ARG A 28 -6.12 3.99 2.88
N ALA A 29 -6.26 5.09 2.15
CA ALA A 29 -7.32 6.08 2.39
C ALA A 29 -8.72 5.47 2.23
N LEU A 30 -8.97 4.75 1.14
CA LEU A 30 -10.24 4.07 0.88
C LEU A 30 -10.50 2.96 1.91
N TRP A 31 -9.51 2.15 2.23
CA TRP A 31 -9.63 1.03 3.16
C TRP A 31 -9.94 1.48 4.59
N SER A 32 -9.16 2.43 5.12
CA SER A 32 -9.33 2.96 6.48
C SER A 32 -10.65 3.71 6.65
N ASN A 33 -11.18 4.30 5.57
CA ASN A 33 -12.42 5.09 5.60
C ASN A 33 -13.65 4.35 5.03
N ARG A 34 -13.54 3.08 4.65
CA ARG A 34 -14.61 2.34 3.93
C ARG A 34 -16.00 2.40 4.59
N ARG A 35 -16.06 2.44 5.93
CA ARG A 35 -17.33 2.58 6.67
C ARG A 35 -17.92 3.98 6.51
N ARG A 36 -17.10 5.02 6.70
CA ARG A 36 -17.49 6.43 6.55
C ARG A 36 -17.88 6.76 5.10
N LEU A 37 -17.16 6.18 4.14
CA LEU A 37 -17.51 6.23 2.72
C LEU A 37 -18.88 5.59 2.46
N GLY A 38 -19.13 4.41 3.04
CA GLY A 38 -20.42 3.72 2.94
C GLY A 38 -21.57 4.57 3.49
N ASP A 39 -21.40 5.18 4.67
CA ASP A 39 -22.38 6.10 5.27
C ASP A 39 -22.63 7.34 4.38
N ALA A 40 -21.66 7.73 3.56
CA ALA A 40 -21.75 8.81 2.58
C ALA A 40 -22.21 8.35 1.17
N GLY A 41 -22.62 7.09 1.00
CA GLY A 41 -23.14 6.57 -0.27
C GLY A 41 -22.08 6.02 -1.23
N VAL A 42 -20.84 5.85 -0.80
CA VAL A 42 -19.72 5.35 -1.62
C VAL A 42 -19.20 4.01 -1.11
N CYS A 43 -19.28 2.97 -1.94
CA CYS A 43 -18.73 1.66 -1.60
C CYS A 43 -17.27 1.51 -2.04
N TYR A 44 -16.40 1.02 -1.14
CA TYR A 44 -15.12 0.43 -1.49
C TYR A 44 -15.27 -1.10 -1.42
N PRO A 45 -15.45 -1.82 -2.54
CA PRO A 45 -16.04 -3.15 -2.56
C PRO A 45 -15.00 -4.23 -2.27
N VAL A 46 -14.30 -4.16 -1.14
CA VAL A 46 -13.32 -5.16 -0.68
C VAL A 46 -13.49 -5.51 0.80
N THR A 47 -13.18 -6.76 1.17
CA THR A 47 -13.35 -7.29 2.54
C THR A 47 -12.03 -7.50 3.27
N GLY A 48 -10.91 -7.50 2.55
CA GLY A 48 -9.56 -7.61 3.11
C GLY A 48 -8.60 -6.62 2.45
N PRO A 49 -7.51 -6.25 3.14
CA PRO A 49 -6.58 -5.23 2.66
C PRO A 49 -5.89 -5.63 1.35
N GLN A 50 -5.75 -6.92 1.02
CA GLN A 50 -5.10 -7.39 -0.21
C GLN A 50 -6.09 -7.89 -1.28
N GLU A 51 -7.40 -7.82 -1.03
CA GLU A 51 -8.38 -8.39 -1.96
C GLU A 51 -8.42 -7.62 -3.29
N HIS A 52 -8.18 -6.30 -3.28
CA HIS A 52 -8.08 -5.51 -4.51
C HIS A 52 -6.95 -6.00 -5.43
N PHE A 53 -5.82 -6.46 -4.88
CA PHE A 53 -4.73 -7.06 -5.64
C PHE A 53 -5.14 -8.41 -6.22
N GLY A 54 -5.66 -9.32 -5.38
CA GLY A 54 -6.09 -10.65 -5.82
C GLY A 54 -7.19 -10.60 -6.90
N ALA A 55 -8.14 -9.67 -6.79
CA ALA A 55 -9.19 -9.46 -7.79
C ALA A 55 -8.61 -9.05 -9.16
N VAL A 56 -7.53 -8.28 -9.19
CA VAL A 56 -6.89 -7.89 -10.47
C VAL A 56 -5.98 -8.99 -11.00
N MET A 57 -5.32 -9.78 -10.14
CA MET A 57 -4.59 -10.98 -10.58
C MET A 57 -5.53 -12.02 -11.21
N ASP A 58 -6.74 -12.15 -10.67
CA ASP A 58 -7.80 -12.97 -11.23
C ASP A 58 -8.27 -12.42 -12.59
N LEU A 59 -8.66 -11.14 -12.65
CA LEU A 59 -9.12 -10.49 -13.87
C LEU A 59 -8.07 -10.45 -14.99
N ARG A 60 -6.78 -10.33 -14.65
CA ARG A 60 -5.70 -10.31 -15.64
C ARG A 60 -5.11 -11.68 -15.93
N GLU A 61 -5.56 -12.72 -15.22
CA GLU A 61 -5.08 -14.10 -15.36
C GLU A 61 -3.56 -14.19 -15.15
N MET A 62 -3.07 -13.45 -14.15
CA MET A 62 -1.64 -13.29 -13.87
C MET A 62 -1.16 -14.18 -12.72
N SER A 63 0.15 -14.45 -12.76
CA SER A 63 0.95 -14.88 -11.61
C SER A 63 1.77 -13.69 -11.11
N TRP A 64 2.12 -13.69 -9.84
CA TRP A 64 2.99 -12.69 -9.22
C TRP A 64 4.16 -13.37 -8.51
N GLY A 65 5.39 -12.90 -8.75
CA GLY A 65 6.59 -13.53 -8.17
C GLY A 65 6.73 -15.02 -8.54
N GLY A 66 6.25 -15.42 -9.71
CA GLY A 66 6.23 -16.84 -10.14
C GLY A 66 5.16 -17.72 -9.46
N HIS A 67 4.28 -17.14 -8.64
CA HIS A 67 3.22 -17.84 -7.93
C HIS A 67 1.84 -17.30 -8.31
N ARG A 68 0.84 -18.19 -8.36
CA ARG A 68 -0.57 -17.81 -8.45
C ARG A 68 -1.28 -18.37 -7.22
N ASP A 69 -1.74 -17.49 -6.35
CA ASP A 69 -2.43 -17.88 -5.13
C ASP A 69 -3.84 -18.39 -5.48
N PRO A 70 -4.21 -19.63 -5.09
CA PRO A 70 -5.57 -20.15 -5.29
C PRO A 70 -6.67 -19.28 -4.68
N ALA A 71 -6.36 -18.45 -3.68
CA ALA A 71 -7.32 -17.52 -3.08
C ALA A 71 -7.78 -16.42 -4.06
N TRP A 72 -7.02 -16.18 -5.14
CA TRP A 72 -7.38 -15.21 -6.17
C TRP A 72 -8.49 -15.72 -7.08
N ASP A 73 -8.68 -17.03 -7.22
CA ASP A 73 -9.67 -17.56 -8.15
C ASP A 73 -11.08 -17.07 -7.80
N GLY A 74 -11.73 -16.42 -8.77
CA GLY A 74 -13.04 -15.79 -8.63
C GLY A 74 -13.07 -14.55 -7.74
N ALA A 75 -11.91 -13.99 -7.37
CA ALA A 75 -11.83 -12.77 -6.57
C ALA A 75 -12.46 -11.57 -7.28
N TRP A 76 -12.31 -11.47 -8.61
CA TRP A 76 -12.96 -10.42 -9.39
C TRP A 76 -14.49 -10.54 -9.31
N ASP A 77 -15.03 -11.74 -9.48
CA ASP A 77 -16.47 -11.98 -9.40
C ASP A 77 -17.04 -11.68 -8.01
N ARG A 78 -16.26 -11.90 -6.95
CA ARG A 78 -16.67 -11.51 -5.59
C ARG A 78 -16.72 -9.98 -5.42
N VAL A 79 -15.78 -9.25 -6.01
CA VAL A 79 -15.83 -7.78 -6.04
C VAL A 79 -17.05 -7.31 -6.82
N VAL A 80 -17.27 -7.85 -8.03
CA VAL A 80 -18.42 -7.51 -8.90
C VAL A 80 -19.75 -7.76 -8.18
N ARG A 81 -19.90 -8.89 -7.48
CA ARG A 81 -21.12 -9.17 -6.69
C ARG A 81 -21.38 -8.09 -5.64
N ARG A 82 -20.34 -7.64 -4.93
CA ARG A 82 -20.47 -6.54 -3.95
C ARG A 82 -20.79 -5.20 -4.60
N VAL A 83 -20.34 -4.97 -5.84
CA VAL A 83 -20.78 -3.80 -6.62
C VAL A 83 -22.28 -3.89 -6.87
N HIS A 84 -22.79 -5.06 -7.27
CA HIS A 84 -24.23 -5.27 -7.54
C HIS A 84 -25.09 -5.17 -6.28
N ASP A 85 -24.65 -5.78 -5.18
CA ASP A 85 -25.34 -5.80 -3.88
C ASP A 85 -25.37 -4.42 -3.19
N TRP A 86 -24.58 -3.46 -3.64
CA TRP A 86 -24.58 -2.10 -3.08
C TRP A 86 -25.77 -1.29 -3.58
N ASP A 87 -26.60 -0.75 -2.70
CA ASP A 87 -27.76 0.07 -3.12
C ASP A 87 -27.42 1.56 -3.32
N GLY A 88 -26.23 1.99 -2.91
CA GLY A 88 -25.82 3.40 -3.00
C GLY A 88 -25.37 3.83 -4.42
N PRO A 89 -25.23 5.15 -4.63
CA PRO A 89 -25.02 5.72 -5.96
C PRO A 89 -23.63 5.47 -6.55
N ALA A 90 -22.61 5.25 -5.72
CA ALA A 90 -21.23 5.19 -6.20
C ALA A 90 -20.43 4.03 -5.61
N VAL A 91 -19.53 3.49 -6.43
CA VAL A 91 -18.53 2.50 -6.05
C VAL A 91 -17.18 2.97 -6.56
N VAL A 92 -16.13 2.86 -5.75
CA VAL A 92 -14.74 3.13 -6.16
C VAL A 92 -13.94 1.86 -6.01
N PHE A 93 -13.17 1.48 -7.03
CA PHE A 93 -12.21 0.39 -6.96
C PHE A 93 -10.87 0.88 -7.49
N SER A 94 -9.82 0.78 -6.67
CA SER A 94 -8.48 1.25 -7.01
C SER A 94 -7.48 0.11 -6.99
N GLN A 95 -6.93 -0.18 -8.16
CA GLN A 95 -5.78 -1.06 -8.33
C GLN A 95 -5.11 -0.76 -9.69
N PRO A 96 -3.99 -0.01 -9.71
CA PRO A 96 -3.27 0.39 -10.92
C PRO A 96 -2.84 -0.74 -11.86
N LEU A 97 -2.72 -1.97 -11.36
CA LEU A 97 -2.42 -3.09 -12.24
C LEU A 97 -3.54 -3.34 -13.27
N LEU A 98 -4.75 -2.78 -13.09
CA LEU A 98 -5.78 -2.73 -14.13
C LEU A 98 -5.31 -2.04 -15.42
N GLY A 99 -4.30 -1.19 -15.36
CA GLY A 99 -3.76 -0.50 -16.53
C GLY A 99 -3.20 -1.46 -17.58
N GLY A 100 -2.69 -2.61 -17.14
CA GLY A 100 -2.14 -3.65 -18.01
C GLY A 100 -3.16 -4.69 -18.47
N ALA A 101 -4.47 -4.42 -18.33
CA ALA A 101 -5.52 -5.30 -18.85
C ALA A 101 -5.57 -5.23 -20.38
N THR A 102 -5.75 -6.38 -21.03
CA THR A 102 -5.99 -6.42 -22.48
C THR A 102 -7.39 -5.90 -22.81
N GLU A 103 -7.66 -5.51 -24.07
CA GLU A 103 -9.00 -5.07 -24.48
C GLU A 103 -10.09 -6.13 -24.18
N GLN A 104 -9.76 -7.42 -24.28
CA GLN A 104 -10.69 -8.50 -23.95
C GLN A 104 -11.00 -8.53 -22.45
N GLN A 105 -9.98 -8.38 -21.60
CA GLN A 105 -10.15 -8.32 -20.15
C GLN A 105 -10.90 -7.05 -19.72
N VAL A 106 -10.64 -5.91 -20.36
CA VAL A 106 -11.39 -4.66 -20.17
C VAL A 106 -12.88 -4.87 -20.50
N LYS A 107 -13.20 -5.43 -21.67
CA LYS A 107 -14.59 -5.70 -22.06
C LYS A 107 -15.29 -6.63 -21.07
N ARG A 108 -14.60 -7.69 -20.62
CA ARG A 108 -15.09 -8.59 -19.57
C ARG A 108 -15.37 -7.83 -18.27
N ALA A 109 -14.43 -7.00 -17.82
CA ALA A 109 -14.56 -6.22 -16.59
C ALA A 109 -15.77 -5.27 -16.64
N VAL A 110 -15.91 -4.51 -17.73
CA VAL A 110 -16.99 -3.54 -17.92
C VAL A 110 -18.35 -4.24 -18.03
N SER A 111 -18.46 -5.28 -18.86
CA SER A 111 -19.73 -6.02 -19.00
C SER A 111 -20.17 -6.71 -17.71
N ALA A 112 -19.24 -7.17 -16.87
CA ALA A 112 -19.58 -7.75 -15.58
C ALA A 112 -20.19 -6.74 -14.59
N LEU A 113 -19.95 -5.44 -14.79
CA LEU A 113 -20.45 -4.35 -13.94
C LEU A 113 -21.78 -3.76 -14.43
N GLU A 114 -22.29 -4.16 -15.60
CA GLU A 114 -23.59 -3.73 -16.10
C GLU A 114 -24.74 -4.09 -15.13
N PRO A 115 -25.75 -3.23 -14.93
CA PRO A 115 -26.04 -2.01 -15.69
C PRO A 115 -25.38 -0.73 -15.17
N ALA A 116 -24.40 -0.83 -14.26
CA ALA A 116 -23.74 0.34 -13.68
C ALA A 116 -22.94 1.12 -14.74
N GLU A 117 -22.86 2.44 -14.59
CA GLU A 117 -22.04 3.29 -15.44
C GLU A 117 -20.57 3.20 -15.02
N VAL A 118 -19.73 2.60 -15.85
CA VAL A 118 -18.30 2.48 -15.55
C VAL A 118 -17.56 3.74 -15.97
N HIS A 119 -16.80 4.31 -15.03
CA HIS A 119 -15.87 5.42 -15.20
C HIS A 119 -14.44 4.92 -14.98
N VAL A 120 -13.52 5.38 -15.84
CA VAL A 120 -12.10 5.03 -15.77
C VAL A 120 -11.32 6.23 -15.29
N VAL A 121 -10.48 6.03 -14.28
CA VAL A 121 -9.67 7.08 -13.67
C VAL A 121 -8.20 6.71 -13.84
N PHE A 122 -7.42 7.60 -14.47
CA PHE A 122 -5.98 7.45 -14.62
C PHE A 122 -5.26 8.66 -14.04
N ALA A 123 -4.54 8.46 -12.94
CA ALA A 123 -3.65 9.45 -12.36
C ALA A 123 -2.26 9.42 -13.02
N THR A 124 -1.71 10.57 -13.36
CA THR A 124 -0.41 10.67 -14.02
C THR A 124 0.39 11.87 -13.52
N ARG A 125 1.71 11.80 -13.73
CA ARG A 125 2.68 12.83 -13.36
C ARG A 125 3.75 12.95 -14.43
N ASP A 126 4.73 13.83 -14.23
CA ASP A 126 5.84 13.92 -15.17
C ASP A 126 6.63 12.61 -15.28
N LEU A 127 7.12 12.32 -16.48
CA LEU A 127 7.76 11.04 -16.76
C LEU A 127 9.08 10.88 -16.00
N GLY A 128 9.76 11.98 -15.67
CA GLY A 128 11.04 11.91 -14.97
C GLY A 128 10.90 11.43 -13.53
N TRP A 129 9.93 11.96 -12.80
CA TRP A 129 9.54 11.44 -11.50
C TRP A 129 8.97 10.03 -11.61
N GLN A 130 8.20 9.74 -12.65
CA GLN A 130 7.64 8.39 -12.82
C GLN A 130 8.73 7.33 -13.00
N LEU A 131 9.80 7.62 -13.76
CA LEU A 131 10.97 6.75 -13.89
C LEU A 131 11.70 6.54 -12.56
N ILE A 132 11.88 7.60 -11.77
CA ILE A 132 12.51 7.52 -10.44
C ILE A 132 11.67 6.63 -9.52
N LEU A 133 10.37 6.88 -9.45
CA LEU A 133 9.48 6.20 -8.52
C LEU A 133 9.27 4.73 -8.91
N ASP A 134 9.17 4.43 -10.20
CA ASP A 134 9.08 3.03 -10.65
C ASP A 134 10.35 2.27 -10.36
N TRP A 135 11.54 2.84 -10.63
CA TRP A 135 12.79 2.19 -10.26
C TRP A 135 12.91 1.93 -8.76
N GLN A 136 12.48 2.90 -7.93
CA GLN A 136 12.43 2.70 -6.48
C GLN A 136 11.48 1.57 -6.09
N GLU A 137 10.38 1.38 -6.80
CA GLU A 137 9.49 0.25 -6.59
C GLU A 137 10.15 -1.08 -6.98
N GLN A 138 10.91 -1.12 -8.07
CA GLN A 138 11.66 -2.33 -8.46
C GLN A 138 12.63 -2.76 -7.36
N ILE A 139 13.39 -1.82 -6.78
CA ILE A 139 14.33 -2.17 -5.69
C ILE A 139 13.61 -2.51 -4.37
N ARG A 140 12.37 -2.06 -4.15
CA ARG A 140 11.54 -2.55 -3.03
C ARG A 140 11.14 -4.01 -3.21
N HIS A 141 10.98 -4.46 -4.46
CA HIS A 141 10.75 -5.85 -4.84
C HIS A 141 12.05 -6.64 -5.05
N ALA A 142 13.10 -6.30 -4.30
CA ALA A 142 14.39 -6.98 -4.27
C ALA A 142 15.17 -7.02 -5.61
N HIS A 143 14.78 -6.25 -6.64
CA HIS A 143 15.58 -6.11 -7.86
C HIS A 143 16.89 -5.35 -7.60
N THR A 144 17.92 -5.61 -8.41
CA THR A 144 19.29 -5.09 -8.21
C THR A 144 19.76 -4.17 -9.32
N ILE A 145 18.96 -3.96 -10.37
CA ILE A 145 19.30 -3.11 -11.53
C ILE A 145 19.67 -1.70 -11.07
N THR A 146 20.76 -1.14 -11.62
CA THR A 146 21.15 0.24 -11.35
C THR A 146 20.15 1.21 -11.99
N PHE A 147 19.99 2.38 -11.38
CA PHE A 147 19.04 3.37 -11.88
C PHE A 147 19.39 3.84 -13.29
N GLU A 148 20.67 4.07 -13.57
CA GLU A 148 21.17 4.49 -14.86
C GLU A 148 20.84 3.47 -15.95
N ARG A 149 21.11 2.18 -15.69
CA ARG A 149 20.82 1.11 -16.66
C ARG A 149 19.33 0.96 -16.88
N PHE A 150 18.53 1.00 -15.81
CA PHE A 150 17.08 0.95 -15.91
C PHE A 150 16.52 2.07 -16.81
N VAL A 151 16.98 3.31 -16.61
CA VAL A 151 16.54 4.44 -17.45
C VAL A 151 17.10 4.33 -18.87
N ASP A 152 18.37 3.95 -19.05
CA ASP A 152 18.95 3.74 -20.39
C ASP A 152 18.14 2.72 -21.19
N ASP A 153 17.88 1.54 -20.61
CA ASP A 153 17.15 0.46 -21.26
C ASP A 153 15.71 0.90 -21.61
N LEU A 154 14.99 1.57 -20.70
CA LEU A 154 13.63 2.06 -20.97
C LEU A 154 13.56 3.17 -22.03
N VAL A 155 14.59 4.01 -22.11
CA VAL A 155 14.67 5.09 -23.11
C VAL A 155 15.01 4.55 -24.49
N GLU A 156 15.97 3.63 -24.56
CA GLU A 156 16.50 3.10 -25.83
C GLU A 156 15.59 2.03 -26.42
N LEU A 157 15.10 1.11 -25.58
CA LEU A 157 14.37 -0.08 -26.01
C LEU A 157 12.86 0.03 -25.80
N GLY A 158 12.39 1.03 -25.05
CA GLY A 158 10.96 1.22 -24.81
C GLY A 158 10.34 0.02 -24.10
N ILE A 159 9.21 -0.46 -24.63
CA ILE A 159 8.51 -1.63 -24.06
C ILE A 159 9.32 -2.93 -24.18
N ASP A 160 10.28 -2.98 -25.12
CA ASP A 160 11.13 -4.15 -25.36
C ASP A 160 12.37 -4.17 -24.45
N ALA A 161 12.47 -3.26 -23.48
CA ALA A 161 13.49 -3.30 -22.44
C ALA A 161 13.43 -4.63 -21.65
N PRO A 162 14.56 -5.13 -21.12
CA PRO A 162 14.64 -6.45 -20.51
C PRO A 162 13.54 -6.71 -19.47
N GLU A 163 12.98 -7.92 -19.50
CA GLU A 163 11.95 -8.31 -18.54
C GLU A 163 12.45 -8.22 -17.09
N PRO A 164 11.60 -7.75 -16.15
CA PRO A 164 10.20 -7.37 -16.35
C PRO A 164 9.98 -5.89 -16.71
N TYR A 165 11.03 -5.10 -16.90
CA TYR A 165 10.98 -3.64 -16.77
C TYR A 165 10.21 -2.93 -17.89
N GLY A 166 10.45 -3.29 -19.15
CA GLY A 166 9.83 -2.63 -20.30
C GLY A 166 8.30 -2.74 -20.30
N GLU A 167 7.78 -3.96 -20.14
CA GLU A 167 6.36 -4.23 -20.08
C GLU A 167 5.70 -3.64 -18.83
N MET A 168 6.33 -3.71 -17.67
CA MET A 168 5.79 -3.16 -16.44
C MET A 168 5.72 -1.63 -16.50
N PHE A 169 6.78 -0.96 -16.96
CA PHE A 169 6.78 0.49 -17.04
C PHE A 169 5.86 0.99 -18.16
N TRP A 170 6.16 0.69 -19.42
CA TRP A 170 5.39 1.24 -20.55
C TRP A 170 3.99 0.65 -20.68
N GLY A 171 3.76 -0.56 -20.17
CA GLY A 171 2.45 -1.19 -20.17
C GLY A 171 1.49 -0.62 -19.12
N LEU A 172 2.00 -0.05 -18.02
CA LEU A 172 1.17 0.43 -16.90
C LEU A 172 1.19 1.96 -16.73
N HIS A 173 2.26 2.62 -17.16
CA HIS A 173 2.48 4.04 -16.91
C HIS A 173 2.17 4.93 -18.12
N ASP A 174 2.20 4.42 -19.35
CA ASP A 174 1.85 5.20 -20.55
C ASP A 174 0.32 5.43 -20.60
N PRO A 175 -0.14 6.68 -20.34
CA PRO A 175 -1.58 6.95 -20.29
C PRO A 175 -2.25 6.78 -21.65
N VAL A 176 -1.54 7.00 -22.76
CA VAL A 176 -2.11 6.85 -24.11
C VAL A 176 -2.36 5.38 -24.40
N ARG A 177 -1.44 4.50 -24.00
CA ARG A 177 -1.60 3.05 -24.15
C ARG A 177 -2.73 2.52 -23.27
N VAL A 178 -2.71 2.84 -21.98
CA VAL A 178 -3.69 2.34 -21.01
C VAL A 178 -5.10 2.83 -21.36
N LEU A 179 -5.27 4.13 -21.62
CA LEU A 179 -6.59 4.69 -21.91
C LEU A 179 -7.13 4.27 -23.28
N ARG A 180 -6.28 3.90 -24.24
CA ARG A 180 -6.74 3.28 -25.49
C ARG A 180 -7.42 1.94 -25.23
N ALA A 181 -6.81 1.08 -24.40
CA ALA A 181 -7.39 -0.23 -24.08
C ALA A 181 -8.73 -0.08 -23.34
N TRP A 182 -8.78 0.80 -22.33
CA TRP A 182 -10.00 1.07 -21.57
C TRP A 182 -11.09 1.77 -22.39
N GLY A 183 -10.69 2.68 -23.30
CA GLY A 183 -11.59 3.34 -24.25
C GLY A 183 -12.25 2.41 -25.27
N SER A 184 -11.81 1.15 -25.37
CA SER A 184 -12.47 0.14 -26.22
C SER A 184 -13.82 -0.34 -25.68
N ALA A 185 -14.11 -0.09 -24.40
CA ALA A 185 -15.36 -0.48 -23.73
C ALA A 185 -16.02 0.67 -22.95
N VAL A 186 -15.28 1.73 -22.63
CA VAL A 186 -15.78 2.90 -21.88
C VAL A 186 -15.82 4.13 -22.79
N PRO A 187 -16.94 4.86 -22.90
CA PRO A 187 -17.02 6.06 -23.71
C PRO A 187 -16.10 7.16 -23.17
N ARG A 188 -15.57 8.00 -24.05
CA ARG A 188 -14.56 9.02 -23.69
C ARG A 188 -15.01 9.98 -22.59
N GLU A 189 -16.32 10.26 -22.52
CA GLU A 189 -16.94 11.13 -21.52
C GLU A 189 -16.88 10.57 -20.09
N ARG A 190 -16.57 9.27 -19.95
CA ARG A 190 -16.39 8.57 -18.67
C ARG A 190 -14.93 8.18 -18.41
N VAL A 191 -14.01 8.80 -19.13
CA VAL A 191 -12.57 8.64 -18.92
C VAL A 191 -12.02 9.93 -18.30
N HIS A 192 -11.44 9.79 -17.11
CA HIS A 192 -10.96 10.89 -16.28
C HIS A 192 -9.45 10.77 -16.07
N VAL A 193 -8.72 11.84 -16.33
CA VAL A 193 -7.28 11.95 -16.10
C VAL A 193 -7.03 12.86 -14.91
N LEU A 194 -6.37 12.34 -13.88
CA LEU A 194 -5.95 13.15 -12.74
C LEU A 194 -4.47 13.49 -12.93
N THR A 195 -4.12 14.76 -13.07
CA THR A 195 -2.68 15.12 -13.03
C THR A 195 -2.20 15.10 -11.57
N LEU A 196 -0.89 15.02 -11.32
CA LEU A 196 -0.33 15.11 -9.97
C LEU A 196 0.88 16.06 -10.00
N PRO A 197 0.90 17.08 -9.13
CA PRO A 197 2.00 18.04 -9.11
C PRO A 197 3.28 17.41 -8.52
N PRO A 198 4.45 17.66 -9.10
CA PRO A 198 5.76 17.25 -8.56
C PRO A 198 6.16 18.08 -7.31
N PRO A 199 6.99 17.55 -6.39
CA PRO A 199 7.26 16.13 -6.12
C PRO A 199 6.10 15.45 -5.35
N GLY A 200 5.09 16.23 -4.95
CA GLY A 200 3.94 15.76 -4.17
C GLY A 200 2.94 14.98 -5.02
N GLY A 201 1.68 14.96 -4.60
CA GLY A 201 0.65 14.24 -5.34
C GLY A 201 -0.50 13.85 -4.44
N ARG A 202 -0.19 13.37 -3.23
CA ARG A 202 -1.19 12.92 -2.24
C ARG A 202 -2.43 13.80 -2.10
N ALA A 203 -2.23 15.08 -1.78
CA ALA A 203 -3.33 16.02 -1.59
C ALA A 203 -4.14 16.21 -2.88
N ALA A 204 -3.45 16.38 -4.02
CA ALA A 204 -4.09 16.53 -5.32
C ALA A 204 -4.85 15.26 -5.74
N MET A 205 -4.25 14.08 -5.57
CA MET A 205 -4.86 12.77 -5.80
C MET A 205 -6.18 12.65 -5.04
N TRP A 206 -6.12 12.87 -3.73
CA TRP A 206 -7.32 12.76 -2.88
C TRP A 206 -8.39 13.78 -3.27
N GLU A 207 -8.01 15.04 -3.41
CA GLU A 207 -8.93 16.14 -3.71
C GLU A 207 -9.63 15.95 -5.06
N ARG A 208 -8.87 15.53 -6.08
CA ARG A 208 -9.39 15.31 -7.43
C ARG A 208 -10.29 14.09 -7.49
N LEU A 209 -9.88 12.97 -6.89
CA LEU A 209 -10.70 11.77 -6.85
C LEU A 209 -11.97 11.97 -6.03
N ARG A 210 -11.89 12.56 -4.83
CA ARG A 210 -13.07 12.76 -3.98
C ARG A 210 -14.11 13.64 -4.68
N THR A 211 -13.65 14.66 -5.40
CA THR A 211 -14.52 15.57 -6.16
C THR A 211 -15.18 14.84 -7.32
N LEU A 212 -14.41 14.04 -8.06
CA LEU A 212 -14.91 13.22 -9.16
C LEU A 212 -15.98 12.22 -8.71
N VAL A 213 -15.75 11.54 -7.59
CA VAL A 213 -16.67 10.52 -7.04
C VAL A 213 -17.87 11.16 -6.33
N GLY A 214 -17.76 12.42 -5.90
CA GLY A 214 -18.79 13.11 -5.12
C GLY A 214 -18.72 12.83 -3.62
N VAL A 215 -17.54 12.49 -3.08
CA VAL A 215 -17.31 12.34 -1.63
C VAL A 215 -17.22 13.72 -0.98
N PRO A 216 -18.11 14.07 -0.03
CA PRO A 216 -18.07 15.35 0.67
C PRO A 216 -16.77 15.56 1.44
N ASP A 217 -16.37 16.83 1.58
CA ASP A 217 -15.20 17.19 2.37
C ASP A 217 -15.39 16.81 3.86
N GLY A 218 -14.31 16.40 4.52
CA GLY A 218 -14.31 15.96 5.93
C GLY A 218 -14.85 14.55 6.19
N VAL A 219 -15.37 13.83 5.19
CA VAL A 219 -15.88 12.45 5.35
C VAL A 219 -14.78 11.44 5.63
N CYS A 220 -13.56 11.65 5.13
CA CYS A 220 -12.43 10.75 5.34
C CYS A 220 -11.41 11.36 6.30
N ASP A 221 -10.89 10.54 7.20
CA ASP A 221 -9.74 10.86 8.02
C ASP A 221 -8.50 10.34 7.32
N LEU A 222 -7.66 11.28 6.91
CA LEU A 222 -6.37 11.00 6.29
C LEU A 222 -5.22 11.22 7.28
N GLY A 223 -5.52 11.75 8.46
CA GLY A 223 -4.56 11.94 9.54
C GLY A 223 -4.00 10.60 9.99
N GLY A 224 -2.68 10.56 10.21
CA GLY A 224 -2.00 9.34 10.65
C GLY A 224 -1.83 8.27 9.57
N LEU A 225 -2.32 8.48 8.34
CA LEU A 225 -1.94 7.60 7.23
C LEU A 225 -0.47 7.84 6.89
N PRO A 226 0.36 6.78 6.84
CA PRO A 226 1.78 6.92 6.56
C PRO A 226 1.98 7.50 5.16
N GLY A 227 2.97 8.38 5.04
CA GLY A 227 3.37 8.93 3.77
C GLY A 227 4.34 8.02 3.04
N ASP A 228 4.08 7.77 1.76
CA ASP A 228 5.07 7.15 0.86
C ASP A 228 6.00 8.24 0.33
N GLU A 229 6.89 8.76 1.18
CA GLU A 229 7.93 9.65 0.69
C GLU A 229 8.90 8.88 -0.22
N PRO A 230 9.27 9.43 -1.39
CA PRO A 230 10.26 8.80 -2.25
C PRO A 230 11.60 8.65 -1.52
N LEU A 231 12.29 7.54 -1.74
CA LEU A 231 13.62 7.29 -1.19
C LEU A 231 14.59 8.39 -1.65
N SER A 232 15.46 8.81 -0.75
CA SER A 232 16.67 9.55 -1.08
C SER A 232 17.61 8.71 -1.95
N ALA A 233 18.61 9.36 -2.56
CA ALA A 233 19.65 8.64 -3.31
C ALA A 233 20.42 7.66 -2.41
N VAL A 234 20.66 8.03 -1.14
CA VAL A 234 21.37 7.21 -0.16
C VAL A 234 20.56 5.98 0.24
N GLU A 235 19.29 6.17 0.61
CA GLU A 235 18.39 5.06 0.98
C GLU A 235 18.20 4.08 -0.18
N ALA A 236 18.03 4.60 -1.38
CA ALA A 236 17.83 3.77 -2.57
C ALA A 236 19.08 2.96 -2.94
N GLU A 237 20.27 3.57 -2.91
CA GLU A 237 21.51 2.84 -3.16
C GLU A 237 21.81 1.82 -2.07
N LEU A 238 21.55 2.16 -0.80
CA LEU A 238 21.69 1.22 0.31
C LEU A 238 20.77 0.01 0.11
N LEU A 239 19.48 0.23 -0.17
CA LEU A 239 18.53 -0.84 -0.40
C LEU A 239 18.96 -1.73 -1.58
N ARG A 240 19.35 -1.13 -2.71
CA ARG A 240 19.83 -1.88 -3.89
C ARG A 240 21.04 -2.76 -3.55
N ARG A 241 22.02 -2.25 -2.79
CA ARG A 241 23.20 -3.04 -2.34
C ARG A 241 22.82 -4.13 -1.35
N LEU A 242 21.82 -3.91 -0.50
CA LEU A 242 21.29 -4.93 0.40
C LEU A 242 20.59 -6.03 -0.39
N ASN A 243 19.83 -5.70 -1.45
CA ASN A 243 19.22 -6.68 -2.33
C ASN A 243 20.27 -7.62 -2.93
N GLU A 244 21.39 -7.07 -3.41
CA GLU A 244 22.50 -7.86 -3.96
C GLU A 244 23.14 -8.80 -2.91
N ARG A 245 23.29 -8.34 -1.67
CA ARG A 245 24.04 -9.06 -0.63
C ARG A 245 23.18 -10.04 0.17
N LEU A 246 21.95 -9.66 0.50
CA LEU A 246 21.06 -10.38 1.40
C LEU A 246 19.97 -11.16 0.66
N GLY A 247 19.52 -10.66 -0.50
CA GLY A 247 18.50 -11.31 -1.32
C GLY A 247 18.79 -12.79 -1.60
N PRO A 248 19.99 -13.15 -2.11
CA PRO A 248 20.34 -14.55 -2.38
C PRO A 248 20.36 -15.44 -1.14
N ALA A 249 20.69 -14.88 0.04
CA ALA A 249 20.81 -15.64 1.27
C ALA A 249 19.45 -15.89 1.96
N LEU A 250 18.53 -14.95 1.82
CA LEU A 250 17.24 -14.95 2.53
C LEU A 250 16.06 -15.34 1.62
N GLY A 251 16.24 -15.35 0.29
CA GLY A 251 15.21 -15.76 -0.65
C GLY A 251 13.91 -14.95 -0.49
N GLY A 252 12.76 -15.63 -0.55
CA GLY A 252 11.44 -14.97 -0.45
C GLY A 252 11.14 -14.31 0.90
N ASP A 253 11.87 -14.63 1.97
CA ASP A 253 11.72 -13.95 3.25
C ASP A 253 12.32 -12.53 3.21
N TYR A 254 13.28 -12.28 2.32
CA TYR A 254 13.94 -10.98 2.21
C TYR A 254 12.99 -9.86 1.79
N GLU A 255 12.19 -10.09 0.75
CA GLU A 255 11.26 -9.09 0.23
C GLU A 255 10.24 -8.70 1.30
N ARG A 256 9.75 -9.68 2.07
CA ARG A 256 8.86 -9.44 3.22
C ARG A 256 9.52 -8.56 4.26
N MET A 257 10.79 -8.84 4.60
CA MET A 257 11.55 -8.01 5.54
C MET A 257 11.76 -6.58 5.04
N VAL A 258 12.04 -6.40 3.75
CA VAL A 258 12.17 -5.06 3.14
C VAL A 258 10.86 -4.28 3.28
N GLN A 259 9.72 -4.93 2.98
CA GLN A 259 8.41 -4.31 3.10
C GLN A 259 8.03 -3.97 4.55
N GLU A 260 8.34 -4.85 5.50
CA GLU A 260 8.00 -4.68 6.92
C GLU A 260 8.90 -3.68 7.64
N HIS A 261 10.20 -3.67 7.35
CA HIS A 261 11.20 -3.00 8.19
C HIS A 261 11.99 -1.88 7.50
N PHE A 262 12.01 -1.82 6.16
CA PHE A 262 12.69 -0.75 5.43
C PHE A 262 11.74 0.38 5.03
N LEU A 263 10.45 0.07 4.84
CA LEU A 263 9.43 1.03 4.42
C LEU A 263 8.59 1.56 5.59
N GLY A 264 8.73 0.98 6.79
CA GLY A 264 8.03 1.38 8.01
C GLY A 264 8.49 2.73 8.60
N HIS A 265 9.62 3.28 8.18
CA HIS A 265 10.26 4.44 8.84
C HIS A 265 9.81 5.81 8.36
N GLY A 266 8.85 5.86 7.44
CA GLY A 266 7.96 7.01 7.26
C GLY A 266 6.84 7.09 8.31
N ALA A 267 6.69 6.06 9.15
CA ALA A 267 5.71 5.98 10.23
C ALA A 267 6.44 5.85 11.57
N SER A 268 6.78 6.99 12.19
CA SER A 268 7.18 6.99 13.60
C SER A 268 6.06 6.45 14.49
N GLU A 269 6.43 5.77 15.57
CA GLU A 269 5.64 5.62 16.80
C GLU A 269 4.12 5.49 16.63
N GLY A 270 3.62 4.26 16.57
CA GLY A 270 2.23 4.00 16.92
C GLY A 270 1.54 2.92 16.09
N GLY A 271 1.21 1.82 16.77
CA GLY A 271 -0.04 1.13 16.50
C GLY A 271 0.04 -0.15 15.66
N VAL A 272 0.74 -1.17 16.16
CA VAL A 272 0.35 -2.55 15.86
C VAL A 272 -0.94 -2.86 16.63
N SER A 273 -2.10 -2.80 15.97
CA SER A 273 -3.34 -3.32 16.53
C SER A 273 -3.49 -4.80 16.21
N LYS A 274 -3.15 -5.67 17.17
CA LYS A 274 -3.71 -7.02 17.27
C LYS A 274 -5.00 -6.96 18.11
N GLY A 275 -5.95 -7.83 17.75
CA GLY A 275 -7.34 -7.82 18.17
C GLY A 275 -7.62 -7.75 19.67
N ALA A 276 -8.77 -7.15 19.99
CA ALA A 276 -9.31 -6.97 21.32
C ALA A 276 -9.71 -8.28 22.00
N VAL A 277 -9.44 -8.36 23.31
CA VAL A 277 -10.37 -8.91 24.31
C VAL A 277 -10.43 -7.91 25.47
N SER A 278 -11.65 -7.61 25.90
CA SER A 278 -12.05 -6.58 26.87
C SER A 278 -11.63 -6.86 28.31
N GLY A 279 -11.40 -5.80 29.11
CA GLY A 279 -11.46 -5.89 30.58
C GLY A 279 -10.91 -4.69 31.36
N ALA A 280 -11.79 -3.73 31.66
CA ALA A 280 -11.80 -2.72 32.72
C ALA A 280 -10.53 -2.40 33.57
N GLY A 281 -10.17 -1.10 33.59
CA GLY A 281 -10.18 -0.33 34.85
C GLY A 281 -8.85 0.08 35.51
N VAL A 282 -8.76 1.40 35.76
CA VAL A 282 -8.09 2.11 36.88
C VAL A 282 -6.83 2.92 36.57
N SER A 283 -6.92 4.17 37.02
CA SER A 283 -6.04 5.34 37.03
C SER A 283 -4.71 5.21 37.80
N GLY A 284 -3.70 5.98 37.38
CA GLY A 284 -2.54 6.36 38.22
C GLY A 284 -1.53 7.24 37.48
N GLY A 285 -1.33 8.48 37.95
CA GLY A 285 -0.37 9.44 37.40
C GLY A 285 1.08 9.22 37.86
N GLY A 286 2.03 9.80 37.13
CA GLY A 286 3.43 9.90 37.51
C GLY A 286 4.23 10.77 36.52
N ALA A 287 4.89 11.80 37.03
CA ALA A 287 5.71 12.76 36.32
C ALA A 287 7.21 12.41 36.36
N GLY A 288 7.99 13.02 35.46
CA GLY A 288 9.47 13.07 35.47
C GLY A 288 10.09 12.08 34.48
N SER A 289 11.10 12.40 33.69
CA SER A 289 12.15 13.41 33.81
C SER A 289 12.91 13.50 32.47
N GLY A 290 13.43 14.69 32.14
CA GLY A 290 14.21 14.93 30.93
C GLY A 290 15.62 14.33 30.98
N GLY A 291 16.13 13.99 29.80
CA GLY A 291 17.50 13.54 29.52
C GLY A 291 17.83 13.78 28.03
N PRO A 292 19.12 13.90 27.65
CA PRO A 292 19.65 15.14 27.09
C PRO A 292 19.61 15.21 25.56
N ALA A 293 19.46 16.45 25.07
CA ALA A 293 19.69 16.84 23.69
C ALA A 293 21.14 16.50 23.28
N ARG A 294 21.30 15.61 22.30
CA ARG A 294 22.57 15.39 21.62
C ARG A 294 22.64 16.24 20.37
N THR A 295 23.51 17.24 20.47
CA THR A 295 24.18 18.03 19.44
C THR A 295 24.21 17.39 18.04
N ALA A 296 23.51 18.03 17.11
CA ALA A 296 23.58 17.79 15.67
C ALA A 296 24.89 18.34 15.10
N GLY A 297 25.69 17.47 14.47
CA GLY A 297 26.87 17.82 13.70
C GLY A 297 26.72 17.36 12.25
N GLY A 298 26.56 18.32 11.32
CA GLY A 298 27.08 18.28 9.95
C GLY A 298 26.48 17.32 8.89
N THR A 299 25.90 16.17 9.22
CA THR A 299 25.58 15.11 8.24
C THR A 299 24.09 14.95 7.88
N ALA A 300 23.19 15.61 8.61
CA ALA A 300 21.74 15.45 8.44
C ALA A 300 21.18 15.95 7.09
N GLY A 301 21.97 16.71 6.31
CA GLY A 301 21.54 17.23 5.00
C GLY A 301 21.74 16.27 3.83
N ALA A 302 22.83 15.48 3.85
CA ALA A 302 23.19 14.61 2.73
C ALA A 302 22.32 13.34 2.66
N ASP A 303 21.84 12.86 3.81
CA ASP A 303 20.93 11.71 3.94
C ASP A 303 19.55 11.96 3.28
N ARG A 304 19.17 13.24 3.12
CA ARG A 304 17.89 13.64 2.50
C ARG A 304 18.03 14.08 1.04
N THR A 305 19.20 13.84 0.43
CA THR A 305 19.46 14.26 -0.96
C THR A 305 18.55 13.48 -1.89
N ARG A 306 17.69 14.21 -2.62
CA ARG A 306 16.73 13.58 -3.54
C ARG A 306 17.44 12.99 -4.74
N MET A 307 16.84 11.93 -5.27
CA MET A 307 17.21 11.42 -6.57
C MET A 307 16.85 12.41 -7.68
N GLY A 308 17.67 12.42 -8.74
CA GLY A 308 17.38 13.09 -9.99
C GLY A 308 17.55 12.13 -11.15
N LEU A 309 16.97 12.46 -12.31
CA LEU A 309 17.22 11.71 -13.53
C LEU A 309 18.68 11.83 -13.98
N PRO A 310 19.25 10.81 -14.68
CA PRO A 310 20.54 10.96 -15.35
C PRO A 310 20.48 12.13 -16.34
N ALA A 311 21.48 13.03 -16.29
CA ALA A 311 21.44 14.29 -17.02
C ALA A 311 21.21 14.13 -18.54
N ARG A 312 21.74 13.04 -19.13
CA ARG A 312 21.56 12.68 -20.54
C ARG A 312 20.09 12.46 -20.94
N HIS A 313 19.23 12.11 -19.99
CA HIS A 313 17.82 11.78 -20.22
C HIS A 313 16.83 12.87 -19.81
N ALA A 314 17.28 13.92 -19.13
CA ALA A 314 16.41 15.00 -18.66
C ALA A 314 15.65 15.68 -19.82
N ALA A 315 16.35 16.00 -20.91
CA ALA A 315 15.74 16.61 -22.10
C ALA A 315 14.78 15.64 -22.82
N TRP A 316 15.14 14.36 -22.87
CA TRP A 316 14.28 13.32 -23.45
C TRP A 316 12.98 13.18 -22.64
N ALA A 317 13.06 13.08 -21.32
CA ALA A 317 11.91 12.92 -20.44
C ALA A 317 10.97 14.13 -20.55
N ALA A 318 11.52 15.36 -20.50
CA ALA A 318 10.73 16.58 -20.66
C ALA A 318 10.04 16.69 -22.03
N ARG A 319 10.71 16.25 -23.11
CA ARG A 319 10.08 16.17 -24.44
C ARG A 319 8.97 15.13 -24.45
N ARG A 320 9.23 13.92 -23.96
CA ARG A 320 8.26 12.82 -23.95
C ARG A 320 7.04 13.15 -23.10
N THR A 321 7.22 13.83 -21.97
CA THR A 321 6.09 14.31 -21.14
C THR A 321 5.23 15.34 -21.89
N ARG A 322 5.82 16.25 -22.66
CA ARG A 322 5.07 17.18 -23.51
C ARG A 322 4.25 16.44 -24.58
N GLU A 323 4.85 15.45 -25.25
CA GLU A 323 4.14 14.62 -26.24
C GLU A 323 2.95 13.86 -25.63
N LEU A 324 3.11 13.33 -24.42
CA LEU A 324 2.03 12.67 -23.68
C LEU A 324 0.93 13.66 -23.29
N ALA A 325 1.28 14.83 -22.78
CA ALA A 325 0.32 15.89 -22.43
C ALA A 325 -0.45 16.39 -23.66
N GLU A 326 0.22 16.58 -24.80
CA GLU A 326 -0.42 16.93 -26.08
C GLU A 326 -1.37 15.84 -26.57
N SER A 327 -0.96 14.57 -26.46
CA SER A 327 -1.80 13.42 -26.81
C SER A 327 -3.06 13.36 -25.92
N LEU A 328 -2.92 13.57 -24.62
CA LEU A 328 -4.05 13.62 -23.68
C LEU A 328 -5.00 14.78 -23.99
N ARG A 329 -4.46 15.95 -24.30
CA ARG A 329 -5.24 17.12 -24.72
C ARG A 329 -6.01 16.85 -26.02
N ALA A 330 -5.39 16.17 -26.98
CA ALA A 330 -6.03 15.81 -28.25
C ALA A 330 -7.12 14.73 -28.11
N SER A 331 -7.00 13.83 -27.13
CA SER A 331 -8.00 12.79 -26.85
C SER A 331 -9.33 13.33 -26.31
N GLY A 332 -9.32 14.53 -25.70
CA GLY A 332 -10.53 15.17 -25.18
C GLY A 332 -11.17 14.45 -23.99
N TYR A 333 -10.36 13.76 -23.18
CA TYR A 333 -10.80 13.18 -21.90
C TYR A 333 -11.09 14.28 -20.88
N ASP A 334 -11.86 13.94 -19.84
CA ASP A 334 -12.06 14.84 -18.70
C ASP A 334 -10.76 14.91 -17.89
N VAL A 335 -10.26 16.12 -17.61
CA VAL A 335 -9.01 16.33 -16.89
C VAL A 335 -9.30 17.06 -15.58
N ALA A 336 -8.99 16.40 -14.47
CA ALA A 336 -8.99 17.02 -13.15
C ALA A 336 -7.57 17.48 -12.80
N GLY A 337 -7.39 18.80 -12.82
CA GLY A 337 -6.08 19.47 -12.72
C GLY A 337 -5.72 20.18 -14.02
N ASP A 338 -4.43 20.45 -14.20
CA ASP A 338 -3.89 21.02 -15.42
C ASP A 338 -2.85 20.07 -16.02
N LEU A 339 -2.91 19.84 -17.34
CA LEU A 339 -1.93 19.03 -18.08
C LEU A 339 -0.56 19.71 -18.09
N ASP A 340 -0.51 21.03 -17.96
CA ASP A 340 0.75 21.75 -17.90
C ASP A 340 1.50 21.44 -16.59
N GLU A 341 0.83 21.00 -15.51
CA GLU A 341 1.46 20.49 -14.28
C GLU A 341 2.48 19.38 -14.57
N LEU A 342 2.19 18.52 -15.56
CA LEU A 342 3.07 17.42 -15.97
C LEU A 342 4.40 17.93 -16.54
N THR A 343 4.42 19.14 -17.09
CA THR A 343 5.61 19.71 -17.76
C THR A 343 6.37 20.71 -16.88
N THR A 344 5.78 21.10 -15.74
CA THR A 344 6.36 22.10 -14.82
C THR A 344 7.38 21.53 -13.84
N SER A 345 7.56 20.22 -13.81
CA SER A 345 8.52 19.54 -12.94
C SER A 345 9.93 20.05 -13.16
N ARG A 346 10.47 20.70 -12.12
CA ARG A 346 11.89 21.02 -12.03
C ARG A 346 12.62 19.85 -11.39
N ALA A 347 13.78 19.51 -11.95
CA ALA A 347 14.73 18.63 -11.27
C ALA A 347 15.07 19.24 -9.90
N PRO A 348 15.26 18.41 -8.84
CA PRO A 348 15.72 18.92 -7.56
C PRO A 348 17.04 19.68 -7.74
N GLU A 349 17.18 20.86 -7.12
CA GLU A 349 18.38 21.72 -7.29
C GLU A 349 19.69 21.04 -6.84
N ALA A 350 19.59 20.09 -5.91
CA ALA A 350 20.70 19.26 -5.42
C ALA A 350 20.34 17.77 -5.53
N ALA A 351 20.14 17.29 -6.76
CA ALA A 351 19.83 15.88 -7.01
C ALA A 351 21.12 15.05 -7.12
N MET A 352 21.07 13.81 -6.64
CA MET A 352 22.18 12.85 -6.72
C MET A 352 21.72 11.54 -7.36
N LEU A 353 22.57 10.91 -8.17
CA LEU A 353 22.31 9.56 -8.67
C LEU A 353 22.71 8.52 -7.61
N PRO A 354 21.98 7.40 -7.47
CA PRO A 354 22.35 6.31 -6.56
C PRO A 354 23.78 5.81 -6.77
N GLY A 355 24.23 5.72 -8.04
CA GLY A 355 25.60 5.31 -8.37
C GLY A 355 26.70 6.30 -7.95
N ASP A 356 26.34 7.56 -7.70
CA ASP A 356 27.27 8.62 -7.30
C ASP A 356 27.33 8.82 -5.78
N VAL A 357 26.58 8.03 -4.99
CA VAL A 357 26.55 8.15 -3.53
C VAL A 357 27.94 7.78 -2.95
N PRO A 358 28.59 8.68 -2.18
CA PRO A 358 29.86 8.36 -1.52
C PRO A 358 29.75 7.17 -0.57
N GLU A 359 30.77 6.31 -0.56
CA GLU A 359 30.84 5.12 0.31
C GLU A 359 30.67 5.45 1.80
N GLU A 360 31.15 6.61 2.24
CA GLU A 360 30.99 7.07 3.62
C GLU A 360 29.52 7.28 4.03
N LEU A 361 28.69 7.76 3.10
CA LEU A 361 27.25 7.93 3.34
C LEU A 361 26.53 6.59 3.38
N VAL A 362 26.87 5.69 2.45
CA VAL A 362 26.31 4.31 2.45
C VAL A 362 26.68 3.59 3.74
N ALA A 363 27.93 3.67 4.18
CA ALA A 363 28.38 3.07 5.43
C ALA A 363 27.65 3.65 6.65
N THR A 364 27.46 4.97 6.69
CA THR A 364 26.73 5.66 7.77
C THR A 364 25.26 5.22 7.83
N ALA A 365 24.57 5.22 6.68
CA ALA A 365 23.18 4.78 6.59
C ALA A 365 23.03 3.28 6.96
N SER A 366 24.02 2.46 6.59
CA SER A 366 24.04 1.03 6.92
C SER A 366 24.09 0.79 8.44
N ILE A 367 24.84 1.62 9.19
CA ILE A 367 24.86 1.57 10.65
C ILE A 367 23.46 1.84 11.22
N GLY A 368 22.75 2.82 10.67
CA GLY A 368 21.38 3.14 11.07
C GLY A 368 20.43 1.97 10.88
N VAL A 369 20.49 1.32 9.71
CA VAL A 369 19.68 0.13 9.41
C VAL A 369 20.01 -1.04 10.35
N VAL A 370 21.29 -1.32 10.58
CA VAL A 370 21.70 -2.39 11.50
C VAL A 370 21.24 -2.10 12.92
N ALA A 371 21.39 -0.86 13.40
CA ALA A 371 20.92 -0.46 14.72
C ALA A 371 19.40 -0.67 14.86
N HIS A 372 18.63 -0.29 13.84
CA HIS A 372 17.19 -0.49 13.83
C HIS A 372 16.79 -1.97 13.83
N LEU A 373 17.41 -2.79 12.98
CA LEU A 373 17.12 -4.23 12.94
C LEU A 373 17.49 -4.92 14.27
N LEU A 374 18.57 -4.48 14.94
CA LEU A 374 18.92 -4.97 16.27
C LEU A 374 17.89 -4.56 17.34
N GLU A 375 17.36 -3.34 17.25
CA GLU A 375 16.27 -2.88 18.13
C GLU A 375 14.99 -3.69 17.91
N GLU A 376 14.57 -3.91 16.66
CA GLU A 376 13.42 -4.74 16.34
C GLU A 376 13.61 -6.20 16.79
N LEU A 377 14.80 -6.76 16.61
CA LEU A 377 15.12 -8.09 17.12
C LEU A 377 15.04 -8.13 18.65
N SER A 378 15.48 -7.08 19.35
CA SER A 378 15.35 -6.97 20.80
C SER A 378 13.88 -6.93 21.21
N LEU A 379 13.08 -6.07 20.58
CA LEU A 379 11.65 -5.95 20.84
C LEU A 379 10.88 -7.22 20.49
N ALA A 380 11.24 -7.91 19.42
CA ALA A 380 10.64 -9.19 19.05
C ALA A 380 10.98 -10.26 20.09
N ARG A 381 12.22 -10.30 20.59
CA ARG A 381 12.64 -11.23 21.63
C ARG A 381 11.92 -10.97 22.95
N GLU A 382 11.74 -9.71 23.33
CA GLU A 382 10.95 -9.32 24.50
C GLU A 382 9.49 -9.76 24.36
N ARG A 383 8.87 -9.53 23.19
CA ARG A 383 7.50 -9.99 22.89
C ARG A 383 7.36 -11.51 23.01
N VAL A 384 8.31 -12.29 22.48
CA VAL A 384 8.31 -13.75 22.60
C VAL A 384 8.53 -14.19 24.04
N GLY A 385 9.45 -13.55 24.77
CA GLY A 385 9.67 -13.81 26.19
C GLY A 385 8.42 -13.56 27.02
N LEU A 386 7.74 -12.43 26.81
CA LEU A 386 6.48 -12.10 27.46
C LEU A 386 5.36 -13.10 27.12
N ALA A 387 5.23 -13.53 25.87
CA ALA A 387 4.26 -14.54 25.48
C ALA A 387 4.52 -15.89 26.18
N HIS A 388 5.80 -16.29 26.27
CA HIS A 388 6.21 -17.51 26.97
C HIS A 388 5.91 -17.43 28.47
N LEU A 389 6.23 -16.30 29.12
CA LEU A 389 5.90 -16.03 30.53
C LEU A 389 4.39 -16.07 30.80
N HIS A 390 3.57 -15.51 29.92
CA HIS A 390 2.11 -15.59 30.05
C HIS A 390 1.61 -17.03 29.96
N SER A 391 2.14 -17.83 29.03
CA SER A 391 1.77 -19.24 28.90
C SER A 391 2.13 -20.07 30.15
N GLU A 392 3.31 -19.82 30.74
CA GLU A 392 3.72 -20.45 32.01
C GLU A 392 2.79 -20.04 33.17
N MET A 393 2.43 -18.76 33.26
CA MET A 393 1.50 -18.27 34.29
C MET A 393 0.11 -18.88 34.16
N GLU A 394 -0.40 -19.07 32.94
CA GLU A 394 -1.67 -19.78 32.72
C GLU A 394 -1.57 -21.24 33.17
N GLY A 395 -0.46 -21.93 32.86
CA GLY A 395 -0.22 -23.30 33.34
C GLY A 395 -0.14 -23.39 34.87
N VAL A 396 0.50 -22.42 35.53
CA VAL A 396 0.54 -22.33 37.00
C VAL A 396 -0.86 -22.09 37.58
N ARG A 397 -1.66 -21.21 36.98
CA ARG A 397 -3.05 -20.93 37.40
C ARG A 397 -3.91 -22.20 37.29
N GLU A 398 -3.86 -22.90 36.17
CA GLU A 398 -4.60 -24.16 35.99
C GLU A 398 -4.18 -25.24 37.00
N ASN A 399 -2.89 -25.33 37.32
CA ASN A 399 -2.39 -26.29 38.32
C ASN A 399 -2.86 -25.91 39.73
N LEU A 400 -2.87 -24.63 40.07
CA LEU A 400 -3.38 -24.15 41.36
C LEU A 400 -4.88 -24.42 41.48
N GLU A 401 -5.67 -24.18 40.42
CA GLU A 401 -7.10 -24.53 40.36
C GLU A 401 -7.32 -26.02 40.60
N ARG A 402 -6.57 -26.90 39.91
CA ARG A 402 -6.63 -28.36 40.13
C ARG A 402 -6.25 -28.76 41.56
N LEU A 403 -5.25 -28.13 42.15
CA LEU A 403 -4.84 -28.38 43.54
C LEU A 403 -5.91 -27.91 44.54
N MET A 404 -6.53 -26.76 44.30
CA MET A 404 -7.64 -26.25 45.11
C MET A 404 -8.88 -27.13 44.98
N GLU A 405 -9.22 -27.63 43.80
CA GLU A 405 -10.29 -28.61 43.60
C GLU A 405 -10.00 -29.93 44.32
N THR A 406 -8.75 -30.39 44.28
CA THR A 406 -8.31 -31.61 44.97
C THR A 406 -8.34 -31.44 46.49
N ALA A 407 -7.98 -30.26 47.00
CA ALA A 407 -8.03 -29.94 48.43
C ALA A 407 -9.45 -29.67 48.93
N ALA A 408 -10.32 -29.10 48.09
CA ALA A 408 -11.74 -28.89 48.37
C ALA A 408 -12.55 -30.20 48.30
N SER A 409 -12.03 -31.22 47.61
CA SER A 409 -12.58 -32.57 47.62
C SER A 409 -12.31 -33.24 48.98
N PRO A 410 -13.33 -33.59 49.77
CA PRO A 410 -13.12 -34.15 51.10
C PRO A 410 -12.35 -35.47 50.97
N SER A 411 -11.30 -35.63 51.79
CA SER A 411 -10.44 -36.81 51.72
C SER A 411 -11.26 -38.11 51.77
N PRO A 412 -10.86 -39.18 51.07
CA PRO A 412 -11.62 -40.44 51.09
C PRO A 412 -11.83 -40.98 52.52
N ALA A 413 -10.93 -40.66 53.45
CA ALA A 413 -11.08 -40.96 54.87
C ALA A 413 -12.19 -40.14 55.54
N LEU A 414 -12.28 -38.83 55.28
CA LEU A 414 -13.37 -37.96 55.75
C LEU A 414 -14.71 -38.35 55.13
N GLN A 415 -14.76 -38.69 53.84
CA GLN A 415 -15.98 -39.20 53.20
C GLN A 415 -16.43 -40.54 53.80
N ARG A 416 -15.49 -41.45 54.08
CA ARG A 416 -15.78 -42.73 54.77
C ARG A 416 -16.22 -42.50 56.22
N ALA A 417 -15.63 -41.54 56.93
CA ALA A 417 -16.02 -41.19 58.29
C ALA A 417 -17.41 -40.54 58.34
N ALA A 418 -17.72 -39.62 57.42
CA ALA A 418 -19.04 -39.02 57.27
C ALA A 418 -20.10 -40.08 56.94
N ARG A 419 -19.84 -40.99 56.00
CA ARG A 419 -20.74 -42.11 55.66
C ARG A 419 -20.96 -43.07 56.84
N ARG A 420 -19.94 -43.32 57.66
CA ARG A 420 -20.06 -44.12 58.90
C ARG A 420 -20.84 -43.39 60.00
N ALA A 421 -20.73 -42.07 60.08
CA ALA A 421 -21.48 -41.25 61.04
C ALA A 421 -22.96 -41.11 60.67
N THR A 422 -23.28 -41.00 59.37
CA THR A 422 -24.66 -40.93 58.87
C THR A 422 -25.33 -42.30 58.80
N GLY A 423 -24.58 -43.40 58.66
CA GLY A 423 -25.10 -44.77 58.66
C GLY A 423 -25.39 -45.35 60.06
N ARG A 424 -25.21 -44.58 61.15
CA ARG A 424 -25.31 -45.06 62.54
C ARG A 424 -26.30 -44.29 63.44
N ARG A 425 -27.24 -43.56 62.84
CA ARG A 425 -28.46 -42.99 63.47
C ARG A 425 -29.61 -43.31 62.52
N ASN A 426 -30.68 -44.04 62.80
CA ASN A 426 -31.41 -44.53 63.99
C ASN A 426 -32.30 -45.71 63.49
N PRO A 427 -33.03 -46.42 64.36
CA PRO A 427 -32.70 -46.94 65.70
C PRO A 427 -32.44 -48.45 65.69
#